data_AF-A0A077KD99-F1
#
_entry.id   AF-A0A077KD99-F1
#
_cell.length_a   1.000
_cell.length_b   1.000
_cell.length_c   1.000
_cell.angle_alpha   90.00
_cell.angle_beta   90.00
_cell.angle_gamma   90.00
#
_symmetry.space_group_name_H-M   'P 1'
#
loop_
_entity.id
_entity.type
_entity.pdbx_description
1 polymer ?
#
loop_
_entity_poly.entity_id
_entity_poly.type
_entity_poly.pdbx_seq_one_letter_code
_entity_poly.pdbx_strand_id
1 'polypeptide(L)'
;MKKIMLIVAISFILYSCGIKSKVAEGNNYRIVRIDSIENVYLIYAEKKDVNIKNTDIIKIASIKTKTNCKSNKIVTVANNYSFILTSLYPKNLVSHHLIGITYNEVLIPFDKDYNVKKDLFITNNLNGLCYK
;
A
#
# COMPACT_ATOMS: atom_id res chain seq x y z
N MET A 1 -19.49 -62.95 2.83
CA MET A 1 -18.87 -61.99 1.89
C MET A 1 -19.64 -60.67 1.95
N LYS A 2 -18.89 -59.56 1.92
CA LYS A 2 -19.27 -58.14 1.74
C LYS A 2 -20.11 -57.47 2.85
N LYS A 3 -19.39 -56.80 3.77
CA LYS A 3 -19.89 -55.67 4.56
C LYS A 3 -20.12 -54.48 3.63
N ILE A 4 -21.29 -53.86 3.78
CA ILE A 4 -21.80 -52.75 2.97
C ILE A 4 -21.51 -51.42 3.68
N MET A 5 -21.29 -50.38 2.86
CA MET A 5 -21.34 -48.95 3.16
C MET A 5 -20.19 -48.38 4.01
N LEU A 6 -19.11 -48.02 3.31
CA LEU A 6 -18.15 -47.03 3.77
C LEU A 6 -18.81 -45.64 3.65
N ILE A 7 -19.03 -45.00 4.79
CA ILE A 7 -19.57 -43.65 4.93
C ILE A 7 -18.58 -42.68 4.27
N VAL A 8 -18.99 -42.03 3.17
CA VAL A 8 -18.25 -40.94 2.52
C VAL A 8 -18.38 -39.70 3.39
N ALA A 9 -17.56 -39.64 4.44
CA ALA A 9 -17.43 -38.47 5.28
C ALA A 9 -16.24 -37.62 4.80
N ILE A 10 -16.59 -36.43 4.31
CA ILE A 10 -15.85 -35.18 4.55
C ILE A 10 -14.48 -35.10 3.87
N SER A 11 -14.47 -34.51 2.68
CA SER A 11 -13.33 -33.72 2.20
C SER A 11 -13.80 -32.48 1.45
N PHE A 12 -14.71 -31.72 2.08
CA PHE A 12 -14.75 -30.27 1.88
C PHE A 12 -13.52 -29.67 2.59
N ILE A 13 -12.34 -29.89 2.01
CA ILE A 13 -11.20 -29.03 2.34
C ILE A 13 -11.49 -27.72 1.60
N LEU A 14 -12.22 -26.85 2.27
CA LEU A 14 -12.22 -25.43 1.99
C LEU A 14 -10.75 -24.99 2.05
N TYR A 15 -10.09 -24.98 0.90
CA TYR A 15 -8.90 -24.16 0.71
C TYR A 15 -9.36 -22.71 0.81
N SER A 16 -9.61 -22.26 2.04
CA SER A 16 -9.46 -20.87 2.38
C SER A 16 -7.99 -20.59 2.18
N CYS A 17 -7.63 -20.21 0.95
CA CYS A 17 -6.36 -19.62 0.64
C CYS A 17 -6.36 -18.27 1.36
N GLY A 18 -6.06 -18.31 2.66
CA GLY A 18 -5.84 -17.14 3.48
C GLY A 18 -4.66 -16.42 2.89
N ILE A 19 -4.95 -15.38 2.11
CA ILE A 19 -3.96 -14.47 1.54
C ILE A 19 -3.20 -13.87 2.74
N LYS A 20 -2.04 -14.43 3.08
CA LYS A 20 -1.13 -13.77 4.01
C LYS A 20 -0.60 -12.53 3.31
N SER A 21 -1.15 -11.37 3.65
CA SER A 21 -0.49 -10.11 3.32
C SER A 21 0.86 -10.12 4.05
N LYS A 22 1.94 -9.89 3.30
CA LYS A 22 3.26 -9.73 3.90
C LYS A 22 3.28 -8.33 4.50
N VAL A 23 2.85 -8.23 5.75
CA VAL A 23 2.98 -7.01 6.56
C VAL A 23 4.48 -6.77 6.73
N ALA A 24 5.03 -5.83 5.98
CA ALA A 24 6.40 -5.38 6.17
C ALA A 24 6.40 -4.36 7.32
N GLU A 25 6.39 -4.85 8.55
CA GLU A 25 6.67 -4.02 9.73
C GLU A 25 8.16 -3.66 9.75
N GLY A 26 8.49 -2.37 9.85
CA GLY A 26 9.81 -1.95 10.32
C GLY A 26 10.72 -1.16 9.37
N ASN A 27 10.20 -0.44 8.38
CA ASN A 27 11.05 0.45 7.57
C ASN A 27 10.71 1.91 7.87
N ASN A 28 11.68 2.67 8.38
CA ASN A 28 11.58 4.13 8.48
C ASN A 28 11.59 4.72 7.08
N TYR A 29 10.57 5.49 6.71
CA TYR A 29 10.48 6.18 5.43
C TYR A 29 10.59 7.68 5.63
N ARG A 30 11.47 8.33 4.87
CA ARG A 30 11.54 9.79 4.83
C ARG A 30 10.58 10.31 3.78
N ILE A 31 9.72 11.26 4.14
CA ILE A 31 8.84 11.92 3.17
C ILE A 31 9.66 12.90 2.35
N VAL A 32 9.60 12.77 1.03
CA VAL A 32 10.33 13.64 0.10
C VAL A 32 9.41 14.64 -0.59
N ARG A 33 8.14 14.27 -0.80
CA ARG A 33 7.12 15.11 -1.45
C ARG A 33 5.73 14.67 -1.03
N ILE A 34 4.81 15.63 -0.96
CA ILE A 34 3.37 15.36 -0.79
C ILE A 34 2.65 16.17 -1.87
N ASP A 35 1.88 15.47 -2.70
CA ASP A 35 1.02 16.05 -3.71
C ASP A 35 -0.43 15.67 -3.43
N SER A 36 -1.34 16.09 -4.32
CA SER A 36 -2.70 15.59 -4.31
C SER A 36 -3.32 15.58 -5.71
N ILE A 37 -4.27 14.67 -5.89
CA ILE A 37 -5.14 14.60 -7.06
C ILE A 37 -6.56 14.37 -6.55
N GLU A 38 -7.48 15.27 -6.93
CA GLU A 38 -8.88 15.25 -6.47
C GLU A 38 -8.99 15.09 -4.94
N ASN A 39 -9.63 14.00 -4.47
CA ASN A 39 -9.83 13.65 -3.06
C ASN A 39 -8.76 12.70 -2.50
N VAL A 40 -7.61 12.54 -3.17
CA VAL A 40 -6.51 11.65 -2.76
C VAL A 40 -5.22 12.46 -2.54
N TYR A 41 -4.56 12.25 -1.41
CA TYR A 41 -3.18 12.65 -1.17
C TYR A 41 -2.21 11.61 -1.71
N LEU A 42 -1.10 12.08 -2.28
CA LEU A 42 -0.01 11.26 -2.79
C LEU A 42 1.26 11.59 -2.03
N ILE A 43 1.71 10.66 -1.21
CA ILE A 43 2.88 10.83 -0.35
C ILE A 43 4.02 10.05 -0.96
N TYR A 44 5.08 10.76 -1.29
CA TYR A 44 6.30 10.18 -1.85
C TYR A 44 7.28 10.00 -0.71
N ALA A 45 7.78 8.78 -0.56
CA ALA A 45 8.68 8.44 0.52
C ALA A 45 9.84 7.57 0.03
N GLU A 46 11.03 7.82 0.56
CA GLU A 46 12.22 7.00 0.36
C GLU A 46 12.47 6.18 1.62
N LYS A 47 12.90 4.93 1.49
CA LYS A 47 13.32 4.15 2.67
C LYS A 47 14.55 4.83 3.28
N LYS A 48 14.67 4.87 4.60
CA LYS A 48 15.86 5.34 5.31
C LYS A 48 16.59 4.13 5.86
N ASP A 49 17.43 3.53 5.02
CA ASP A 49 18.43 2.54 5.45
C ASP A 49 19.79 3.23 5.35
N VAL A 50 20.49 3.35 6.49
CA VAL A 50 21.33 4.51 6.80
C VAL A 50 22.67 4.55 6.06
N ASN A 51 22.96 3.55 5.21
CA ASN A 51 24.23 3.43 4.49
C ASN A 51 24.09 3.26 2.97
N ILE A 52 22.87 3.33 2.43
CA ILE A 52 22.62 3.27 0.99
C ILE A 52 21.76 4.48 0.66
N LYS A 53 22.22 5.34 -0.27
CA LYS A 53 21.34 6.33 -0.89
C LYS A 53 20.23 5.54 -1.62
N ASN A 54 19.11 5.32 -0.94
CA ASN A 54 18.07 4.41 -1.40
C ASN A 54 17.49 4.90 -2.73
N THR A 55 17.57 4.04 -3.74
CA THR A 55 17.39 4.39 -5.16
C THR A 55 15.92 4.50 -5.59
N ASP A 56 14.97 4.14 -4.72
CA ASP A 56 13.58 3.97 -5.13
C ASP A 56 12.62 4.72 -4.19
N ILE A 57 11.86 5.67 -4.75
CA ILE A 57 10.76 6.37 -4.11
C ILE A 57 9.49 5.53 -4.27
N ILE A 58 8.73 5.39 -3.19
CA ILE A 58 7.38 4.80 -3.24
C ILE A 58 6.32 5.89 -3.18
N LYS A 59 5.17 5.64 -3.83
CA LYS A 59 3.98 6.48 -3.77
C LYS A 59 2.92 5.84 -2.88
N ILE A 60 2.47 6.57 -1.87
CA ILE A 60 1.43 6.14 -0.92
C ILE A 60 0.19 7.00 -1.13
N ALA A 61 -0.95 6.38 -1.45
CA ALA A 61 -2.24 7.05 -1.57
C ALA A 61 -3.00 7.06 -0.24
N SER A 62 -3.74 8.14 -0.01
CA SER A 62 -4.71 8.20 1.06
C SER A 62 -5.81 9.22 0.80
N ILE A 63 -7.02 8.93 1.28
CA ILE A 63 -8.20 9.79 1.10
C ILE A 63 -8.06 11.07 1.93
N LYS A 64 -8.41 12.21 1.34
CA LYS A 64 -8.56 13.49 2.03
C LYS A 64 -9.74 13.39 3.01
N THR A 65 -9.46 13.32 4.31
CA THR A 65 -10.51 13.42 5.34
C THR A 65 -10.59 14.83 5.92
N LYS A 66 -11.81 15.33 6.14
CA LYS A 66 -12.07 16.60 6.86
C LYS A 66 -12.30 16.38 8.36
N THR A 67 -12.52 15.14 8.79
CA THR A 67 -12.90 14.80 10.17
C THR A 67 -11.75 14.09 10.89
N ASN A 68 -11.72 14.23 12.23
CA ASN A 68 -10.69 13.64 13.12
C ASN A 68 -9.26 14.14 12.92
N CYS A 69 -9.12 15.39 12.50
CA CYS A 69 -7.83 16.03 12.34
C CYS A 69 -7.28 16.61 13.64
N LYS A 70 -6.45 15.82 14.32
CA LYS A 70 -5.64 16.32 15.43
C LYS A 70 -4.44 17.09 14.86
N SER A 71 -4.41 18.41 15.08
CA SER A 71 -3.39 19.34 14.61
C SER A 71 -1.95 18.99 15.03
N ASN A 72 -1.78 18.12 16.01
CA ASN A 72 -0.48 17.63 16.48
C ASN A 72 0.03 16.37 15.76
N LYS A 73 -0.66 15.89 14.72
CA LYS A 73 -0.26 14.68 13.98
C LYS A 73 0.02 14.92 12.50
N ILE A 74 0.16 16.17 12.07
CA ILE A 74 0.37 16.53 10.66
C ILE A 74 1.64 15.85 10.11
N VAL A 75 1.50 15.08 9.04
CA VAL A 75 2.65 14.54 8.30
C VAL A 75 3.34 15.70 7.58
N THR A 76 4.68 15.78 7.64
CA THR A 76 5.44 16.84 6.98
C THR A 76 6.57 16.28 6.14
N VAL A 77 6.94 17.02 5.10
CA VAL A 77 8.11 16.71 4.26
C VAL A 77 9.38 16.73 5.11
N ALA A 78 10.39 15.96 4.69
CA ALA A 78 11.69 15.76 5.33
C ALA A 78 11.69 15.00 6.66
N ASN A 79 10.52 14.65 7.19
CA ASN A 79 10.38 13.84 8.40
C ASN A 79 10.29 12.34 8.10
N ASN A 80 10.59 11.53 9.14
CA ASN A 80 10.62 10.08 9.05
C ASN A 80 9.40 9.48 9.74
N TYR A 81 8.80 8.48 9.11
CA TYR A 81 7.62 7.78 9.61
C TYR A 81 7.73 6.29 9.38
N SER A 82 7.13 5.51 10.28
CA SER A 82 6.96 4.08 10.09
C SER A 82 5.63 3.81 9.42
N PHE A 83 5.65 3.22 8.22
CA PHE A 83 4.44 2.88 7.49
C PHE A 83 4.27 1.36 7.38
N ILE A 84 3.06 0.89 7.66
CA ILE A 84 2.62 -0.46 7.36
C ILE A 84 2.00 -0.42 5.96
N LEU A 85 2.79 -0.77 4.96
CA LEU A 85 2.42 -0.62 3.55
C LEU A 85 1.68 -1.84 3.02
N THR A 86 0.64 -1.61 2.24
CA THR A 86 -0.02 -2.61 1.39
C THR A 86 0.07 -2.15 -0.06
N SER A 87 0.67 -2.97 -0.93
CA SER A 87 0.71 -2.72 -2.38
C SER A 87 -0.68 -2.94 -2.99
N LEU A 88 -1.10 -2.01 -3.83
CA LEU A 88 -2.30 -2.13 -4.67
C LEU A 88 -1.96 -2.61 -6.08
N TYR A 89 -0.68 -2.78 -6.41
CA TYR A 89 -0.32 -3.32 -7.71
C TYR A 89 -0.80 -4.77 -7.85
N PRO A 90 -1.53 -5.09 -8.92
CA PRO A 90 -2.08 -6.42 -9.12
C PRO A 90 -0.97 -7.46 -9.36
N LYS A 91 -0.86 -8.44 -8.45
CA LYS A 91 0.20 -9.46 -8.46
C LYS A 91 0.20 -10.39 -9.69
N ASN A 92 -0.96 -10.55 -10.32
CA ASN A 92 -1.17 -11.51 -11.41
C ASN A 92 -1.24 -10.85 -12.79
N LEU A 93 -1.05 -9.54 -12.87
CA LEU A 93 -1.06 -8.83 -14.14
C LEU A 93 0.38 -8.67 -14.64
N VAL A 94 0.73 -9.50 -15.62
CA VAL A 94 1.88 -9.30 -16.53
C VAL A 94 1.50 -8.14 -17.47
N SER A 95 1.30 -6.94 -16.95
CA SER A 95 0.79 -5.84 -17.78
C SER A 95 1.91 -4.93 -18.23
N HIS A 96 2.14 -4.92 -19.54
CA HIS A 96 3.08 -4.03 -20.22
C HIS A 96 2.49 -2.63 -20.50
N HIS A 97 1.24 -2.35 -20.08
CA HIS A 97 0.54 -1.10 -20.48
C HIS A 97 -0.33 -0.44 -19.39
N LEU A 98 -0.15 -0.76 -18.11
CA LEU A 98 -0.86 -0.01 -17.05
C LEU A 98 -0.35 1.44 -16.99
N ILE A 99 -1.26 2.39 -17.10
CA ILE A 99 -0.96 3.83 -16.96
C ILE A 99 -1.06 4.33 -15.52
N GLY A 100 -1.65 3.53 -14.63
CA GLY A 100 -1.88 3.89 -13.23
C GLY A 100 -2.71 2.85 -12.47
N ILE A 101 -3.06 3.17 -11.23
CA ILE A 101 -3.90 2.36 -10.33
C ILE A 101 -5.08 3.22 -9.86
N THR A 102 -6.30 2.69 -9.96
CA THR A 102 -7.50 3.34 -9.42
C THR A 102 -7.58 3.16 -7.91
N TYR A 103 -7.70 4.25 -7.17
CA TYR A 103 -7.90 4.25 -5.72
C TYR A 103 -9.01 5.23 -5.36
N ASN A 104 -10.05 4.74 -4.67
CA ASN A 104 -11.21 5.53 -4.27
C ASN A 104 -11.82 6.35 -5.42
N GLU A 105 -12.09 5.66 -6.54
CA GLU A 105 -12.65 6.23 -7.79
C GLU A 105 -11.70 7.17 -8.57
N VAL A 106 -10.52 7.47 -8.05
CA VAL A 106 -9.52 8.32 -8.73
C VAL A 106 -8.44 7.47 -9.39
N LEU A 107 -8.19 7.71 -10.68
CA LEU A 107 -7.05 7.11 -11.38
C LEU A 107 -5.75 7.81 -10.96
N ILE A 108 -4.89 7.09 -10.25
CA ILE A 108 -3.56 7.59 -9.87
C ILE A 108 -2.56 7.13 -10.94
N PRO A 109 -2.04 8.04 -11.78
CA PRO A 109 -1.09 7.66 -12.81
C PRO A 109 0.24 7.25 -12.19
N PHE A 110 0.94 6.32 -12.87
CA PHE A 110 2.35 6.08 -12.57
C PHE A 110 3.17 7.32 -12.93
N ASP A 111 4.21 7.59 -12.14
CA ASP A 111 5.15 8.64 -12.49
C ASP A 111 5.90 8.29 -13.77
N LYS A 112 6.28 9.34 -14.51
CA LYS A 112 7.23 9.24 -15.61
C LYS A 112 8.67 9.07 -15.11
N ASP A 113 8.94 9.46 -13.87
CA ASP A 113 10.24 9.31 -13.22
C ASP A 113 10.49 7.83 -12.89
N TYR A 114 11.55 7.27 -13.45
CA TYR A 114 11.95 5.88 -13.25
C TYR A 114 12.38 5.58 -11.81
N ASN A 115 12.76 6.59 -11.03
CA ASN A 115 13.11 6.42 -9.62
C ASN A 115 11.88 6.22 -8.73
N VAL A 116 10.67 6.49 -9.24
CA VAL A 116 9.44 6.19 -8.51
C VAL A 116 8.93 4.81 -8.93
N LYS A 117 8.76 3.92 -7.96
CA LYS A 117 8.27 2.57 -8.19
C LYS A 117 6.90 2.60 -8.87
N LYS A 118 6.74 1.81 -9.93
CA LYS A 118 5.44 1.57 -10.61
C LYS A 118 4.52 0.69 -9.77
N ASP A 119 4.11 1.22 -8.63
CA ASP A 119 3.21 0.62 -7.67
C ASP A 119 2.50 1.76 -6.92
N LEU A 120 1.35 1.48 -6.35
CA LEU A 120 0.65 2.39 -5.47
C LEU A 120 0.45 1.68 -4.14
N PHE A 121 0.96 2.28 -3.08
CA PHE A 121 0.80 1.74 -1.75
C PHE A 121 -0.33 2.45 -1.02
N ILE A 122 -0.97 1.75 -0.10
CA ILE A 122 -1.79 2.33 0.95
C ILE A 122 -1.19 1.97 2.30
N THR A 123 -1.60 2.66 3.34
CA THR A 123 -1.14 2.34 4.69
C THR A 123 -2.21 2.58 5.72
N ASN A 124 -2.23 1.69 6.70
CA ASN A 124 -3.30 1.56 7.70
C ASN A 124 -2.97 2.37 8.94
N ASN A 125 -1.68 2.66 9.16
CA ASN A 125 -1.17 3.37 10.32
C ASN A 125 -0.75 4.81 9.98
N LEU A 126 -1.34 5.41 8.94
CA LEU A 126 -1.24 6.84 8.66
C LEU A 126 -2.06 7.65 9.66
N ASN A 127 -1.59 7.63 10.90
CA ASN A 127 -2.09 8.47 11.99
C ASN A 127 -1.55 9.89 11.78
N GLY A 128 -2.19 10.69 10.91
CA GLY A 128 -1.69 12.05 10.72
C GLY A 128 -1.99 12.79 9.42
N LEU A 129 -2.88 12.30 8.56
CA LEU A 129 -3.16 12.95 7.27
C LEU A 129 -4.14 14.09 7.38
N CYS A 130 -3.78 15.00 8.25
CA CYS A 130 -4.45 16.26 8.41
C CYS A 130 -3.45 17.28 7.98
N TYR A 131 -3.48 17.57 6.69
CA TYR A 131 -2.66 18.62 6.14
C TYR A 131 -3.37 19.96 6.34
N LYS A 132 -2.60 20.98 6.70
CA LYS A 132 -3.08 22.35 6.87
C LYS A 132 -3.52 22.94 5.54
#